data_AF-A0A428TXK1-F1
#
_entry.id   AF-A0A428TXK1-F1
#
_cell.length_a   1.000
_cell.length_b   1.000
_cell.length_c   1.000
_cell.angle_alpha   90.00
_cell.angle_beta   90.00
_cell.angle_gamma   90.00
#
_symmetry.space_group_name_H-M   'P 1'
#
loop_
_entity.id
_entity.type
_entity.pdbx_description
1 polymer ?
#
loop_
_entity_poly.entity_id
_entity_poly.type
_entity_poly.pdbx_seq_one_letter_code
_entity_poly.pdbx_strand_id
1 'polypeptide(L)'
;MRLFLLPLSTRRTLLYAKRGRINKNEHDYADRAADFAAKKWAEWEKMESGWKRKVVDYGNHAFRRIPYEEWGLKSVPPLTASRRAEYARSENRIEVVFPQSVIPPSKAEEILKTLATERQALHRKRLIWCCIGMPITIPFALVPVIPNLPFFYLLYRAWSHYKAIAGGKHVQWLLENDMLCSVPSKTLHDLYALHAPPAEEPDNKERTLLTQKEVQTFSKTLDMPALEVELERAIWQVEQSLKDPSDKGPGKEEAAGTASEKPGSTTPVEEKKKKQDE
;
A
#
# COMPACT_ATOMS: atom_id res chain seq x y z
N MET A 1 18.04 4.05 7.43
CA MET A 1 16.98 3.93 6.40
C MET A 1 16.89 5.26 5.66
N ARG A 2 16.45 5.27 4.40
CA ARG A 2 16.12 6.50 3.66
C ARG A 2 14.70 6.43 3.12
N LEU A 3 13.95 7.51 3.23
CA LEU A 3 12.59 7.62 2.71
C LEU A 3 12.63 8.39 1.40
N PHE A 4 11.94 7.90 0.38
CA PHE A 4 11.81 8.51 -0.93
C PHE A 4 10.36 8.90 -1.16
N LEU A 5 10.14 10.15 -1.54
CA LEU A 5 8.85 10.65 -2.00
C LEU A 5 8.94 10.84 -3.51
N LEU A 6 8.19 10.01 -4.24
CA LEU A 6 8.19 9.96 -5.70
C LEU A 6 6.83 10.44 -6.23
N PRO A 7 6.71 11.69 -6.70
CA PRO A 7 5.51 12.17 -7.36
C PRO A 7 5.10 11.29 -8.55
N LEU A 8 3.91 10.70 -8.49
CA LEU A 8 3.34 9.93 -9.60
C LEU A 8 2.48 10.83 -10.50
N SER A 9 1.79 11.78 -9.88
CA SER A 9 0.94 12.78 -10.53
C SER A 9 1.08 14.12 -9.82
N THR A 10 0.42 15.16 -10.34
CA THR A 10 0.34 16.47 -9.68
C THR A 10 -0.32 16.43 -8.30
N ARG A 11 -1.01 15.34 -7.93
CA ARG A 11 -1.73 15.18 -6.65
C ARG A 11 -1.29 13.98 -5.82
N ARG A 12 -0.60 13.01 -6.41
CA ARG A 12 -0.31 11.72 -5.78
C ARG A 12 1.18 11.46 -5.73
N THR A 13 1.61 10.92 -4.59
CA THR A 13 3.02 10.64 -4.30
C THR A 13 3.15 9.23 -3.75
N LEU A 14 4.11 8.48 -4.27
CA LEU A 14 4.52 7.20 -3.73
C LEU A 14 5.56 7.43 -2.63
N LEU A 15 5.31 6.85 -1.46
CA LEU A 15 6.32 6.71 -0.41
C LEU A 15 7.07 5.39 -0.61
N TYR A 16 8.39 5.42 -0.59
CA TYR A 16 9.21 4.22 -0.61
C TYR A 16 10.36 4.30 0.39
N ALA A 17 10.53 3.28 1.22
CA ALA A 17 11.62 3.21 2.19
C ALA A 17 12.74 2.28 1.70
N LYS A 18 13.88 2.86 1.33
CA LYS A 18 15.12 2.10 1.10
C LYS A 18 15.71 1.74 2.46
N ARG A 19 15.65 0.45 2.79
CA ARG A 19 16.34 -0.09 3.97
C ARG A 19 17.85 0.01 3.73
N GLY A 20 18.59 0.35 4.78
CA GLY A 20 20.06 0.30 4.74
C GLY A 20 20.56 -1.15 4.64
N ARG A 21 21.87 -1.36 4.53
CA ARG A 21 22.44 -2.72 4.64
C ARG A 21 22.10 -3.27 6.03
N ILE A 22 21.21 -4.26 6.07
CA ILE A 22 20.83 -4.94 7.32
C ILE A 22 21.91 -5.97 7.62
N ASN A 23 22.48 -5.94 8.82
CA ASN A 23 23.29 -7.03 9.33
C ASN A 23 22.36 -8.24 9.56
N LYS A 24 22.59 -9.35 8.85
CA LYS A 24 21.77 -10.58 8.85
C LYS A 24 21.63 -11.30 10.21
N ASN A 25 22.12 -10.71 11.30
CA ASN A 25 22.24 -11.34 12.61
C ASN A 25 21.05 -11.08 13.55
N GLU A 26 20.08 -10.24 13.20
CA GLU A 26 18.77 -10.30 13.86
C GLU A 26 18.02 -11.51 13.30
N HIS A 27 17.80 -12.53 14.13
CA HIS A 27 17.09 -13.76 13.78
C HIS A 27 15.63 -13.47 13.39
N ASP A 28 15.40 -13.11 12.13
CA ASP A 28 14.06 -12.86 11.61
C ASP A 28 13.51 -14.12 10.91
N TYR A 29 12.95 -15.02 11.72
CA TYR A 29 12.24 -16.21 11.23
C TYR A 29 11.12 -15.84 10.24
N ALA A 30 10.52 -14.65 10.39
CA ALA A 30 9.50 -14.19 9.48
C ALA A 30 10.10 -13.80 8.12
N ASP A 31 11.28 -13.15 8.10
CA ASP A 31 12.00 -12.88 6.85
C ASP A 31 12.40 -14.19 6.14
N ARG A 32 12.86 -15.20 6.88
CA ARG A 32 13.16 -16.53 6.29
C ARG A 32 11.91 -17.19 5.70
N ALA A 33 10.78 -17.11 6.40
CA ALA A 33 9.52 -17.63 5.90
C ALA A 33 9.04 -16.86 4.66
N ALA A 34 9.22 -15.54 4.63
CA ALA A 34 8.92 -14.70 3.48
C ALA A 34 9.81 -15.04 2.27
N ASP A 35 11.11 -15.23 2.49
CA ASP A 35 12.06 -15.65 1.45
C ASP A 35 11.70 -17.03 0.88
N PHE A 36 11.31 -17.97 1.75
CA PHE A 36 10.83 -19.28 1.33
C PHE A 36 9.55 -19.17 0.48
N ALA A 37 8.57 -18.38 0.95
CA ALA A 37 7.32 -18.14 0.22
C ALA A 37 7.59 -17.49 -1.14
N ALA A 38 8.49 -16.51 -1.21
CA ALA A 38 8.88 -15.84 -2.45
C ALA A 38 9.53 -16.82 -3.44
N LYS A 39 10.42 -17.70 -2.98
CA LYS A 39 11.01 -18.76 -3.82
C LYS A 39 9.95 -19.71 -4.36
N LYS A 40 9.02 -20.16 -3.51
CA LYS A 40 7.91 -21.03 -3.93
C LYS A 40 6.97 -20.35 -4.92
N TRP A 41 6.69 -19.06 -4.72
CA TRP A 41 5.90 -18.27 -5.66
C TRP A 41 6.57 -18.20 -7.03
N ALA A 42 7.88 -17.92 -7.07
CA ALA A 42 8.65 -17.87 -8.31
C ALA A 42 8.73 -19.25 -9.01
N GLU A 43 8.81 -20.35 -8.25
CA GLU A 43 8.72 -21.70 -8.81
C GLU A 43 7.35 -21.94 -9.47
N TRP A 44 6.25 -21.51 -8.83
CA TRP A 44 4.89 -21.69 -9.35
C TRP A 44 4.62 -20.81 -10.58
N GLU A 45 5.21 -19.63 -10.64
CA GLU A 45 5.12 -18.73 -11.79
C GLU A 45 5.74 -19.34 -13.04
N LYS A 46 6.81 -20.13 -12.91
CA LYS A 46 7.46 -20.82 -14.04
C LYS A 46 6.67 -22.02 -14.59
N MET A 47 5.63 -22.46 -13.89
CA MET A 47 4.82 -23.59 -14.36
C MET A 47 3.93 -23.16 -15.54
N GLU A 48 3.88 -23.97 -16.59
CA GLU A 48 3.11 -23.64 -17.80
C GLU A 48 1.59 -23.76 -17.59
N SER A 49 1.15 -24.64 -16.69
CA SER A 49 -0.29 -24.85 -16.41
C SER A 49 -0.53 -25.51 -15.04
N GLY A 50 -1.81 -25.62 -14.65
CA GLY A 50 -2.26 -26.28 -13.42
C GLY A 50 -2.79 -25.33 -12.34
N TRP A 51 -3.25 -25.89 -11.21
CA TRP A 51 -3.87 -25.10 -10.14
C TRP A 51 -2.89 -24.09 -9.51
N LYS A 52 -1.60 -24.44 -9.38
CA LYS A 52 -0.54 -23.55 -8.88
C LYS A 52 -0.39 -22.31 -9.76
N ARG A 53 -0.36 -22.51 -11.09
CA ARG A 53 -0.30 -21.41 -12.05
C ARG A 53 -1.53 -20.51 -11.96
N LYS A 54 -2.74 -21.09 -11.87
CA LYS A 54 -3.98 -20.33 -11.65
C LYS A 54 -3.95 -19.52 -10.35
N VAL A 55 -3.38 -20.06 -9.27
CA VAL A 55 -3.20 -19.35 -8.00
C VAL A 55 -2.26 -18.16 -8.17
N VAL A 56 -1.15 -18.33 -8.88
CA VAL A 56 -0.22 -17.23 -9.18
C VAL A 56 -0.89 -16.16 -10.04
N ASP A 57 -1.59 -16.54 -11.10
CA ASP A 57 -2.27 -15.59 -11.99
C ASP A 57 -3.34 -14.78 -11.23
N TYR A 58 -4.18 -15.47 -10.45
CA TYR A 58 -5.18 -14.82 -9.60
C TYR A 58 -4.54 -13.95 -8.51
N GLY A 59 -3.48 -14.44 -7.87
CA GLY A 59 -2.74 -13.72 -6.84
C GLY A 59 -2.09 -12.45 -7.37
N ASN A 60 -1.43 -12.52 -8.53
CA ASN A 60 -0.86 -11.36 -9.22
C ASN A 60 -1.93 -10.35 -9.59
N HIS A 61 -3.09 -10.82 -10.06
CA HIS A 61 -4.24 -9.95 -10.32
C HIS A 61 -4.77 -9.29 -9.03
N ALA A 62 -4.84 -10.03 -7.93
CA ALA A 62 -5.23 -9.48 -6.63
C ALA A 62 -4.21 -8.48 -6.08
N PHE A 63 -2.90 -8.72 -6.24
CA PHE A 63 -1.85 -7.82 -5.80
C PHE A 63 -1.88 -6.48 -6.54
N ARG A 64 -2.24 -6.47 -7.83
CA ARG A 64 -2.43 -5.23 -8.61
C ARG A 64 -3.54 -4.33 -8.05
N ARG A 65 -4.51 -4.89 -7.33
CA ARG A 65 -5.60 -4.15 -6.70
C ARG A 65 -5.25 -3.61 -5.31
N ILE A 66 -4.12 -3.98 -4.74
CA ILE A 66 -3.72 -3.43 -3.43
C ILE A 66 -3.25 -2.00 -3.66
N PRO A 67 -3.82 -0.99 -2.98
CA PRO A 67 -3.44 0.40 -3.17
C PRO A 67 -1.93 0.62 -2.95
N TYR A 68 -1.30 1.38 -3.84
CA TYR A 68 0.15 1.60 -3.78
C TYR A 68 0.62 2.26 -2.47
N GLU A 69 -0.23 3.01 -1.79
CA GLU A 69 0.07 3.62 -0.49
C GLU A 69 0.27 2.55 0.59
N GLU A 70 -0.48 1.42 0.51
CA GLU A 70 -0.30 0.28 1.41
C GLU A 70 1.09 -0.34 1.20
N TRP A 71 1.50 -0.52 -0.06
CA TRP A 71 2.83 -1.04 -0.41
C TRP A 71 3.95 -0.10 0.03
N GLY A 72 3.75 1.21 -0.16
CA GLY A 72 4.68 2.22 0.31
C GLY A 72 4.91 2.16 1.82
N LEU A 73 3.85 2.10 2.61
CA LEU A 73 3.95 1.96 4.07
C LEU A 73 4.54 0.62 4.50
N LYS A 74 4.28 -0.47 3.78
CA LYS A 74 4.86 -1.80 4.06
C LYS A 74 6.37 -1.86 3.87
N SER A 75 6.92 -1.02 3.00
CA SER A 75 8.38 -0.93 2.78
C SER A 75 9.09 -0.45 4.06
N VAL A 76 8.44 0.44 4.82
CA VAL A 76 8.92 0.97 6.10
C VAL A 76 9.03 -0.18 7.11
N PRO A 77 10.21 -0.40 7.72
CA PRO A 77 10.38 -1.40 8.77
C PRO A 77 9.54 -1.01 9.99
N PRO A 78 9.04 -1.97 10.78
CA PRO A 78 8.29 -1.65 11.99
C PRO A 78 9.22 -1.03 13.05
N LEU A 79 8.69 -0.10 13.84
CA LEU A 79 9.42 0.51 14.95
C LEU A 79 9.50 -0.48 16.13
N THR A 80 10.65 -1.14 16.28
CA THR A 80 10.95 -2.04 17.42
C THR A 80 11.68 -1.28 18.53
N ALA A 81 11.73 -1.84 19.73
CA ALA A 81 12.49 -1.26 20.85
C ALA A 81 13.98 -1.11 20.50
N SER A 82 14.57 -2.11 19.85
CA SER A 82 15.96 -2.06 19.35
C SER A 82 16.19 -0.90 18.39
N ARG A 83 15.26 -0.67 17.44
CA ARG A 83 15.36 0.46 16.49
C ARG A 83 15.19 1.81 17.17
N ARG A 84 14.30 1.94 18.16
CA ARG A 84 14.20 3.17 18.97
C ARG A 84 15.51 3.45 19.69
N ALA A 85 16.13 2.44 20.29
CA ALA A 85 17.42 2.58 20.94
C ALA A 85 18.54 2.94 19.93
N GLU A 86 18.50 2.38 18.73
CA GLU A 86 19.42 2.74 17.64
C GLU A 86 19.26 4.21 17.22
N TYR A 87 18.03 4.71 17.06
CA TYR A 87 17.76 6.12 16.77
C TYR A 87 18.16 7.05 17.92
N ALA A 88 18.02 6.62 19.17
CA ALA A 88 18.47 7.41 20.32
C ALA A 88 20.01 7.47 20.42
N ARG A 89 20.70 6.42 19.97
CA ARG A 89 22.17 6.34 19.98
C ARG A 89 22.81 6.97 18.75
N SER A 90 22.09 6.97 17.63
CA SER A 90 22.57 7.56 16.38
C SER A 90 22.04 8.97 16.25
N GLU A 91 22.94 9.95 16.15
CA GLU A 91 22.58 11.33 15.79
C GLU A 91 22.11 11.44 14.33
N ASN A 92 22.14 10.34 13.59
CA ASN A 92 21.76 10.28 12.18
C ASN A 92 20.24 10.33 12.03
N ARG A 93 19.75 11.52 11.69
CA ARG A 93 18.37 11.73 11.24
C ARG A 93 18.10 10.98 9.94
N ILE A 94 16.87 10.54 9.75
CA ILE A 94 16.43 9.83 8.56
C ILE A 94 16.21 10.81 7.43
N GLU A 95 16.93 10.61 6.33
CA GLU A 95 16.81 11.44 5.13
C GLU A 95 15.46 11.15 4.42
N VAL A 96 14.70 12.22 4.19
CA VAL A 96 13.52 12.24 3.32
C VAL A 96 13.94 12.88 1.99
N VAL A 97 14.00 12.05 0.96
CA VAL A 97 14.52 12.40 -0.35
C VAL A 97 13.37 12.69 -1.30
N PHE A 98 13.35 13.88 -1.91
CA PHE A 98 12.30 14.32 -2.83
C PHE A 98 12.86 15.19 -3.96
N PRO A 99 12.16 15.27 -5.11
CA PRO A 99 12.50 16.21 -6.18
C PRO A 99 12.00 17.62 -5.83
N GLN A 100 12.93 18.57 -5.65
CA GLN A 100 12.60 19.95 -5.29
C GLN A 100 11.78 20.69 -6.36
N SER A 101 11.89 20.28 -7.63
CA SER A 101 11.11 20.85 -8.74
C SER A 101 9.61 20.65 -8.60
N VAL A 102 9.18 19.59 -7.91
CA VAL A 102 7.77 19.18 -7.81
C VAL A 102 7.26 19.33 -6.38
N ILE A 103 8.08 19.01 -5.39
CA ILE A 103 7.70 19.04 -3.97
C ILE A 103 8.61 20.04 -3.24
N PRO A 104 8.05 21.18 -2.75
CA PRO A 104 8.75 22.05 -1.81
C PRO A 104 9.01 21.35 -0.46
N PRO A 105 10.11 21.68 0.26
CA PRO A 105 10.45 21.04 1.52
C PRO A 105 9.33 21.06 2.58
N SER A 106 8.62 22.18 2.73
CA SER A 106 7.49 22.30 3.68
C SER A 106 6.34 21.34 3.36
N LYS A 107 6.09 21.11 2.06
CA LYS A 107 5.05 20.20 1.58
C LYS A 107 5.47 18.73 1.72
N ALA A 108 6.77 18.42 1.71
CA ALA A 108 7.26 17.05 1.84
C ALA A 108 6.85 16.43 3.19
N GLU A 109 6.98 17.18 4.27
CA GLU A 109 6.58 16.74 5.62
C GLU A 109 5.06 16.58 5.74
N GLU A 110 4.29 17.50 5.16
CA GLU A 110 2.82 17.43 5.12
C GLU A 110 2.33 16.20 4.35
N ILE A 111 2.90 15.94 3.17
CA ILE A 111 2.60 14.73 2.37
C ILE A 111 2.92 13.48 3.19
N LEU A 112 4.08 13.45 3.84
CA LEU A 112 4.50 12.29 4.63
C LEU A 112 3.56 12.05 5.83
N LYS A 113 3.16 13.11 6.53
CA LYS A 113 2.18 13.05 7.62
C LYS A 113 0.82 12.52 7.14
N THR A 114 0.37 13.00 5.98
CA THR A 114 -0.89 12.56 5.36
C THR A 114 -0.82 11.08 5.01
N LEU A 115 0.21 10.64 4.29
CA LEU A 115 0.42 9.24 3.90
C LEU A 115 0.51 8.30 5.11
N ALA A 116 1.07 8.77 6.23
CA ALA A 116 1.21 7.97 7.43
C ALA A 116 -0.09 7.82 8.23
N THR A 117 -1.05 8.74 8.11
CA THR A 117 -2.23 8.82 8.99
C THR A 117 -3.55 8.50 8.28
N GLU A 118 -3.73 8.96 7.04
CA GLU A 118 -5.02 8.99 6.33
C GLU A 118 -5.71 7.62 6.28
N ARG A 119 -4.95 6.55 6.04
CA ARG A 119 -5.50 5.19 5.84
C ARG A 119 -5.38 4.26 7.05
N GLN A 120 -4.92 4.77 8.19
CA GLN A 120 -4.66 3.94 9.37
C GLN A 120 -5.95 3.28 9.91
N ALA A 121 -7.05 4.04 9.99
CA ALA A 121 -8.33 3.53 10.50
C ALA A 121 -8.90 2.43 9.58
N LEU A 122 -8.80 2.62 8.26
CA LEU A 122 -9.22 1.65 7.26
C LEU A 122 -8.41 0.35 7.40
N HIS A 123 -7.09 0.43 7.50
CA HIS A 123 -6.25 -0.75 7.68
C HIS A 123 -6.56 -1.49 8.98
N ARG A 124 -6.86 -0.77 10.08
CA ARG A 124 -7.26 -1.39 11.36
C ARG A 124 -8.58 -2.15 11.23
N LYS A 125 -9.59 -1.53 10.60
CA LYS A 125 -10.89 -2.17 10.36
C LYS A 125 -10.72 -3.43 9.51
N ARG A 126 -9.99 -3.35 8.38
CA ARG A 126 -9.76 -4.50 7.49
C ARG A 126 -8.94 -5.61 8.15
N LEU A 127 -7.95 -5.27 8.97
CA LEU A 127 -7.20 -6.24 9.78
C LEU A 127 -8.14 -7.04 10.70
N ILE A 128 -9.04 -6.36 11.43
CA ILE A 128 -10.02 -7.01 12.31
C ILE A 128 -10.92 -7.95 11.51
N TRP A 129 -11.43 -7.51 10.35
CA TRP A 129 -12.26 -8.35 9.48
C TRP A 129 -11.51 -9.57 8.94
N CYS A 130 -10.22 -9.43 8.60
CA CYS A 130 -9.40 -10.58 8.20
C CYS A 130 -9.27 -11.59 9.36
N CYS A 131 -9.05 -11.12 10.58
CA CYS A 131 -8.98 -11.97 11.77
C CYS A 131 -10.30 -12.70 12.07
N ILE A 132 -11.44 -12.04 11.86
CA ILE A 132 -12.77 -12.65 12.00
C ILE A 132 -13.02 -13.68 10.89
N GLY A 133 -12.59 -13.39 9.65
CA GLY A 133 -12.79 -14.29 8.51
C GLY A 133 -11.92 -15.57 8.58
N MET A 134 -10.72 -15.49 9.16
CA MET A 134 -9.82 -16.64 9.27
C MET A 134 -10.47 -17.91 9.85
N PRO A 135 -11.10 -17.90 11.04
CA PRO A 135 -11.75 -19.09 11.59
C PRO A 135 -12.88 -19.64 10.70
N ILE A 136 -13.61 -18.76 10.01
CA ILE A 136 -14.68 -19.15 9.07
C ILE A 136 -14.10 -19.93 7.88
N THR A 137 -12.87 -19.62 7.48
CA THR A 137 -12.22 -20.31 6.36
C THR A 137 -11.52 -21.61 6.75
N ILE A 138 -11.31 -21.91 8.04
CA ILE A 138 -10.62 -23.14 8.50
C ILE A 138 -11.24 -24.43 7.95
N PRO A 139 -12.57 -24.61 7.87
CA PRO A 139 -13.18 -25.84 7.35
C PRO A 139 -12.75 -26.20 5.92
N PHE A 140 -12.35 -25.23 5.09
CA PHE A 140 -11.83 -25.48 3.74
C PHE A 140 -10.48 -26.22 3.73
N ALA A 141 -9.80 -26.35 4.87
CA ALA A 141 -8.57 -27.15 4.99
C ALA A 141 -8.81 -28.66 4.85
N LEU A 142 -10.06 -29.12 4.93
CA LEU A 142 -10.42 -30.54 4.77
C LEU A 142 -10.33 -31.03 3.31
N VAL A 143 -10.13 -30.14 2.34
CA VAL A 143 -9.99 -30.50 0.92
C VAL A 143 -8.56 -30.98 0.64
N PRO A 144 -8.33 -32.26 0.28
CA PRO A 144 -6.98 -32.86 0.28
C PRO A 144 -6.08 -32.44 -0.90
N VAL A 145 -6.64 -31.80 -1.94
CA VAL A 145 -5.91 -31.51 -3.20
C VAL A 145 -5.37 -30.07 -3.26
N ILE A 146 -6.03 -29.11 -2.60
CA ILE A 146 -5.73 -27.68 -2.72
C ILE A 146 -5.49 -27.13 -1.31
N PRO A 147 -4.39 -26.40 -1.06
CA PRO A 147 -4.18 -25.74 0.22
C PRO A 147 -5.36 -24.79 0.50
N ASN A 148 -5.63 -24.48 1.77
CA ASN A 148 -6.70 -23.55 2.14
C ASN A 148 -6.38 -22.11 1.70
N LEU A 149 -6.54 -21.84 0.39
CA LEU A 149 -6.24 -20.56 -0.24
C LEU A 149 -7.02 -19.40 0.40
N PRO A 150 -8.31 -19.54 0.74
CA PRO A 150 -9.03 -18.49 1.45
C PRO A 150 -8.38 -18.11 2.78
N PHE A 151 -7.99 -19.10 3.60
CA PHE A 151 -7.31 -18.85 4.86
C PHE A 151 -5.96 -18.15 4.66
N PHE A 152 -5.11 -18.67 3.77
CA PHE A 152 -3.80 -18.06 3.51
C PHE A 152 -3.91 -16.65 2.91
N TYR A 153 -4.92 -16.40 2.08
CA TYR A 153 -5.21 -15.05 1.59
C TYR A 153 -5.56 -14.10 2.74
N LEU A 154 -6.46 -14.51 3.65
CA LEU A 154 -6.81 -13.68 4.82
C LEU A 154 -5.63 -13.46 5.76
N LEU A 155 -4.79 -14.48 5.97
CA LEU A 155 -3.57 -14.37 6.75
C LEU A 155 -2.59 -13.37 6.12
N TYR A 156 -2.37 -13.46 4.81
CA TYR A 156 -1.56 -12.51 4.06
C TYR A 156 -2.14 -11.09 4.13
N ARG A 157 -3.46 -10.92 3.95
CA ARG A 157 -4.12 -9.60 4.03
C ARG A 157 -4.03 -9.01 5.44
N ALA A 158 -4.21 -9.82 6.48
CA ALA A 158 -3.99 -9.41 7.87
C ALA A 158 -2.55 -8.95 8.08
N TRP A 159 -1.55 -9.75 7.67
CA TRP A 159 -0.14 -9.36 7.75
C TRP A 159 0.16 -8.07 6.97
N SER A 160 -0.38 -7.93 5.76
CA SER A 160 -0.22 -6.75 4.90
C SER A 160 -0.75 -5.48 5.57
N HIS A 161 -1.96 -5.55 6.14
CA HIS A 161 -2.55 -4.44 6.90
C HIS A 161 -1.80 -4.12 8.18
N TYR A 162 -1.36 -5.15 8.93
CA TYR A 162 -0.53 -4.96 10.10
C TYR A 162 0.78 -4.24 9.76
N LYS A 163 1.47 -4.66 8.70
CA LYS A 163 2.72 -4.04 8.22
C LYS A 163 2.52 -2.59 7.80
N ALA A 164 1.45 -2.28 7.07
CA ALA A 164 1.13 -0.91 6.69
C ALA A 164 0.86 -0.01 7.92
N ILE A 165 0.11 -0.50 8.90
CA ILE A 165 -0.13 0.21 10.17
C ILE A 165 1.18 0.43 10.93
N ALA A 166 2.02 -0.60 11.04
CA ALA A 166 3.29 -0.52 11.73
C ALA A 166 4.26 0.48 11.05
N GLY A 167 4.28 0.50 9.71
CA GLY A 167 5.03 1.46 8.91
C GLY A 167 4.52 2.90 9.10
N GLY A 168 3.21 3.11 9.04
CA GLY A 168 2.60 4.43 9.28
C GLY A 168 2.89 4.96 10.69
N LYS A 169 2.76 4.11 11.72
CA LYS A 169 3.13 4.46 13.10
C LYS A 169 4.61 4.78 13.26
N HIS A 170 5.49 4.10 12.53
CA HIS A 170 6.91 4.41 12.54
C HIS A 170 7.16 5.79 11.94
N VAL A 171 6.56 6.10 10.78
CA VAL A 171 6.68 7.44 10.16
C VAL A 171 6.13 8.53 11.07
N GLN A 172 4.97 8.30 11.72
CA GLN A 172 4.42 9.24 12.71
C GLN A 172 5.39 9.50 13.86
N TRP A 173 5.95 8.44 14.45
CA TRP A 173 6.92 8.58 15.53
C TRP A 173 8.15 9.38 15.09
N LEU A 174 8.63 9.18 13.86
CA LEU A 174 9.76 9.94 13.32
C LEU A 174 9.44 11.44 13.14
N LEU A 175 8.22 11.77 12.72
CA LEU A 175 7.73 13.15 12.60
C LEU A 175 7.58 13.81 13.99
N GLU A 176 7.04 13.09 14.97
CA GLU A 176 6.81 13.60 16.33
C GLU A 176 8.10 13.87 17.11
N ASN A 177 9.19 13.18 16.78
CA ASN A 177 10.48 13.29 17.46
C ASN A 177 11.51 14.08 16.65
N ASP A 178 11.10 14.79 15.59
CA ASP A 178 11.97 15.57 14.71
C ASP A 178 13.19 14.79 14.16
N MET A 179 13.00 13.49 13.95
CA MET A 179 14.06 12.56 13.51
C MET A 179 14.25 12.56 12.00
N LEU A 180 13.58 13.45 11.27
CA LEU A 180 13.61 13.53 9.81
C LEU A 180 14.48 14.71 9.35
N CYS A 181 15.20 14.50 8.25
CA CYS A 181 15.91 15.54 7.52
C CYS A 181 15.41 15.59 6.08
N SER A 182 14.85 16.73 5.69
CA SER A 182 14.45 17.00 4.30
C SER A 182 15.69 17.20 3.42
N VAL A 183 15.95 16.27 2.49
CA VAL A 183 17.11 16.30 1.58
C VAL A 183 16.63 16.39 0.14
N PRO A 184 16.69 17.57 -0.50
CA PRO A 184 16.40 17.68 -1.92
C PRO A 184 17.45 16.90 -2.73
N SER A 185 17.01 15.99 -3.61
CA SER A 185 17.92 15.21 -4.44
C SER A 185 18.07 15.81 -5.82
N LYS A 186 19.32 16.15 -6.19
CA LYS A 186 19.69 16.56 -7.55
C LYS A 186 19.41 15.46 -8.56
N THR A 187 19.77 14.22 -8.24
CA THR A 187 19.51 13.07 -9.12
C THR A 187 18.03 12.88 -9.42
N LEU A 188 17.14 13.00 -8.42
CA LEU A 188 15.70 12.97 -8.68
C LEU A 188 15.26 14.19 -9.47
N HIS A 189 15.74 15.38 -9.13
CA HIS A 189 15.41 16.59 -9.86
C HIS A 189 15.71 16.46 -11.36
N ASP A 190 16.90 15.97 -11.73
CA ASP A 190 17.30 15.77 -13.12
C ASP A 190 16.43 14.73 -13.83
N LEU A 191 16.11 13.63 -13.15
CA LEU A 191 15.21 12.59 -13.69
C LEU A 191 13.81 13.15 -13.96
N TYR A 192 13.24 13.92 -13.04
CA TYR A 192 11.96 14.57 -13.28
C TYR A 192 12.07 15.69 -14.31
N ALA A 193 13.17 16.45 -14.39
CA ALA A 193 13.33 17.49 -15.41
C ALA A 193 13.41 16.91 -16.83
N LEU A 194 13.97 15.72 -17.00
CA LEU A 194 14.06 15.03 -18.29
C LEU A 194 12.72 14.46 -18.77
N HIS A 195 11.82 14.13 -17.84
CA HIS A 195 10.63 13.32 -18.14
C HIS A 195 9.30 14.00 -17.77
N ALA A 196 9.31 14.98 -16.87
CA ALA A 196 8.11 15.71 -16.51
C ALA A 196 7.69 16.63 -17.67
N PRO A 197 6.39 16.67 -18.01
CA PRO A 197 5.87 17.65 -18.96
C PRO A 197 6.18 19.07 -18.48
N PRO A 198 6.37 20.05 -19.39
CA PRO A 198 6.50 21.46 -19.02
C PRO A 198 5.35 21.90 -18.12
N ALA A 199 5.65 22.70 -17.11
CA ALA A 199 4.66 23.30 -16.22
C ALA A 199 3.87 24.38 -17.00
N GLU A 200 2.84 23.98 -17.74
CA GLU A 200 1.85 24.90 -18.30
C GLU A 200 0.70 25.12 -17.30
N GLU A 201 0.11 26.33 -17.38
CA GLU A 201 -1.01 26.96 -16.63
C GLU A 201 -2.03 26.01 -15.94
N PRO A 202 -2.70 26.47 -14.85
CA PRO A 202 -3.41 25.64 -13.88
C PRO A 202 -4.72 25.08 -14.44
N ASP A 203 -4.61 24.09 -15.31
CA ASP A 203 -5.72 23.18 -15.58
C ASP A 203 -5.93 22.37 -14.30
N ASN A 204 -7.10 22.48 -13.68
CA ASN A 204 -7.45 21.82 -12.41
C ASN A 204 -7.57 20.28 -12.54
N LYS A 205 -7.04 19.71 -13.62
CA LYS A 205 -7.02 18.28 -13.92
C LYS A 205 -5.73 17.66 -13.41
N GLU A 206 -5.86 16.52 -12.75
CA GLU A 206 -4.73 15.73 -12.29
C GLU A 206 -3.98 15.17 -13.52
N ARG A 207 -2.64 15.33 -13.57
CA ARG A 207 -1.78 14.89 -14.67
C ARG A 207 -0.69 13.96 -14.15
N THR A 208 -0.37 12.90 -14.90
CA THR A 208 0.73 11.98 -14.58
C THR A 208 2.08 12.66 -14.78
N LEU A 209 2.98 12.50 -13.82
CA LEU A 209 4.36 12.99 -13.87
C LEU A 209 5.36 11.88 -14.21
N LEU A 210 4.98 10.63 -13.97
CA LEU A 210 5.76 9.45 -14.32
C LEU A 210 4.92 8.50 -15.16
N THR A 211 5.55 7.92 -16.17
CA THR A 211 4.95 6.90 -17.04
C THR A 211 5.67 5.55 -16.93
N GLN A 212 5.00 4.48 -17.36
CA GLN A 212 5.57 3.11 -17.37
C GLN A 212 6.94 3.02 -18.06
N LYS A 213 7.19 3.86 -19.08
CA LYS A 213 8.44 3.84 -19.86
C LYS A 213 9.66 4.27 -19.03
N GLU A 214 9.45 5.07 -18.00
CA GLU A 214 10.53 5.68 -17.20
C GLU A 214 10.91 4.83 -15.99
N VAL A 215 10.09 3.85 -15.61
CA VAL A 215 10.26 3.06 -14.38
C VAL A 215 11.62 2.37 -14.33
N GLN A 216 12.07 1.77 -15.43
CA GLN A 216 13.38 1.12 -15.52
C GLN A 216 14.54 2.11 -15.35
N THR A 217 14.41 3.32 -15.92
CA THR A 217 15.42 4.38 -15.78
C THR A 217 15.51 4.85 -14.33
N PHE A 218 14.37 5.07 -13.66
CA PHE A 218 14.33 5.45 -12.25
C PHE A 218 14.91 4.36 -11.34
N SER A 219 14.50 3.10 -11.55
CA SER A 219 14.99 1.93 -10.81
C SER A 219 16.52 1.80 -10.88
N LYS A 220 17.09 1.91 -12.09
CA LYS A 220 18.53 1.79 -12.34
C LYS A 220 19.31 2.97 -11.76
N THR A 221 18.87 4.20 -12.03
CA THR A 221 19.58 5.42 -11.58
C THR A 221 19.59 5.56 -10.06
N LEU A 222 18.52 5.12 -9.39
CA LEU A 222 18.43 5.14 -7.92
C LEU A 222 19.08 3.92 -7.25
N ASP A 223 19.53 2.93 -8.03
CA ASP A 223 20.03 1.64 -7.56
C ASP A 223 19.01 0.96 -6.61
N MET A 224 17.78 0.79 -7.09
CA MET A 224 16.66 0.22 -6.34
C MET A 224 15.84 -0.74 -7.22
N PRO A 225 16.34 -1.94 -7.53
CA PRO A 225 15.61 -2.89 -8.38
C PRO A 225 14.24 -3.29 -7.81
N ALA A 226 14.11 -3.34 -6.48
CA ALA A 226 12.84 -3.64 -5.82
C ALA A 226 11.79 -2.53 -5.95
N LEU A 227 12.20 -1.29 -6.29
CA LEU A 227 11.29 -0.16 -6.49
C LEU A 227 10.52 -0.28 -7.81
N GLU A 228 11.09 -0.95 -8.82
CA GLU A 228 10.54 -1.07 -10.18
C GLU A 228 9.10 -1.56 -10.15
N VAL A 229 8.86 -2.72 -9.55
CA VAL A 229 7.53 -3.35 -9.49
C VAL A 229 6.53 -2.48 -8.71
N GLU A 230 6.97 -1.78 -7.67
CA GLU A 230 6.10 -0.90 -6.89
C GLU A 230 5.74 0.38 -7.68
N LEU A 231 6.69 0.95 -8.43
CA LEU A 231 6.43 2.07 -9.33
C LEU A 231 5.48 1.67 -10.47
N GLU A 232 5.71 0.54 -11.13
CA GLU A 232 4.83 0.07 -12.22
C GLU A 232 3.38 -0.08 -11.75
N ARG A 233 3.17 -0.71 -10.58
CA ARG A 233 1.83 -0.86 -10.00
C ARG A 233 1.21 0.49 -9.66
N ALA A 234 1.99 1.38 -9.05
CA ALA A 234 1.50 2.68 -8.63
C ALA A 234 1.09 3.55 -9.82
N ILE A 235 1.95 3.64 -10.85
CA ILE A 235 1.66 4.36 -12.09
C ILE A 235 0.44 3.77 -12.78
N TRP A 236 0.35 2.43 -12.89
CA TRP A 236 -0.82 1.79 -13.48
C TRP A 236 -2.11 2.17 -12.74
N GLN A 237 -2.13 2.15 -11.40
CA GLN A 237 -3.30 2.56 -10.62
C GLN A 237 -3.67 4.03 -10.83
N VAL A 238 -2.68 4.92 -10.91
CA VAL A 238 -2.92 6.34 -11.19
C VAL A 238 -3.50 6.51 -12.60
N GLU A 239 -2.88 5.91 -13.62
CA GLU A 239 -3.34 5.97 -15.01
C GLU A 239 -4.77 5.42 -15.17
N GLN A 240 -5.10 4.30 -14.53
CA GLN A 240 -6.47 3.76 -14.57
C GLN A 240 -7.47 4.72 -13.94
N SER A 241 -7.14 5.29 -12.77
CA SER A 241 -8.04 6.24 -12.08
C SER A 241 -8.23 7.57 -12.81
N LEU A 242 -7.32 7.94 -13.72
CA LEU A 242 -7.45 9.12 -14.57
C LEU A 242 -8.28 8.83 -15.82
N LYS A 243 -8.23 7.59 -16.33
CA LYS A 243 -9.04 7.13 -17.47
C LYS A 243 -10.49 6.93 -17.08
N ASP A 244 -10.76 6.38 -15.90
CA ASP A 244 -12.09 6.20 -15.36
C ASP A 244 -12.19 6.81 -13.95
N PRO A 245 -12.59 8.09 -13.83
CA PRO A 245 -12.75 8.75 -12.53
C PRO A 245 -13.98 8.25 -11.76
N SER A 246 -14.90 7.52 -12.40
CA SER A 246 -16.08 6.92 -11.77
C SER A 246 -15.79 5.55 -11.17
N ASP A 247 -14.80 4.84 -11.71
CA ASP A 247 -14.17 3.70 -11.07
C ASP A 247 -13.40 4.21 -9.84
N LYS A 248 -14.08 4.21 -8.69
CA LYS A 248 -13.43 4.29 -7.39
C LYS A 248 -12.57 3.03 -7.26
N GLY A 249 -11.41 3.04 -7.90
CA GLY A 249 -10.41 2.00 -7.74
C GLY A 249 -10.18 1.72 -6.25
N PRO A 250 -9.64 0.55 -5.89
CA PRO A 250 -9.65 0.00 -4.52
C PRO A 250 -9.02 0.90 -3.42
N GLY A 251 -8.46 2.06 -3.77
CA GLY A 251 -7.92 3.09 -2.88
C GLY A 251 -8.86 4.25 -2.50
N LYS A 252 -10.05 4.40 -3.11
CA LYS A 252 -11.02 5.50 -2.81
C LYS A 252 -12.30 5.04 -2.10
N GLU A 253 -12.29 3.89 -1.44
CA GLU A 253 -13.34 3.56 -0.47
C GLU A 253 -13.16 4.44 0.76
N GLU A 254 -13.90 5.56 0.79
CA GLU A 254 -14.08 6.43 1.94
C GLU A 254 -14.32 5.59 3.21
N ALA A 255 -13.71 6.01 4.31
CA ALA A 255 -14.03 5.51 5.63
C ALA A 255 -15.54 5.64 5.83
N ALA A 256 -16.26 4.52 5.68
CA ALA A 256 -17.70 4.46 5.91
C ALA A 256 -17.98 5.02 7.31
N GLY A 257 -18.53 6.23 7.31
CA GLY A 257 -18.90 7.00 8.48
C GLY A 257 -19.93 6.28 9.31
N THR A 258 -19.90 6.67 10.58
CA THR A 258 -20.77 6.31 11.68
C THR A 258 -22.26 6.47 11.33
N ALA A 259 -23.08 5.64 11.98
CA ALA A 259 -24.52 5.48 11.86
C ALA A 259 -25.35 6.78 11.73
N SER A 260 -26.45 6.69 11.00
CA SER A 260 -27.63 7.52 11.26
C SER A 260 -28.83 6.59 11.41
N GLU A 261 -29.27 6.46 12.67
CA GLU A 261 -30.58 5.94 13.04
C GLU A 261 -31.66 6.74 12.30
N LYS A 262 -32.66 6.06 11.74
CA LYS A 262 -33.94 6.71 11.44
C LYS A 262 -34.94 6.35 12.54
N PRO A 263 -35.60 7.34 13.16
CA PRO A 263 -36.66 7.12 14.13
C PRO A 263 -37.92 6.61 13.42
N GLY A 264 -38.74 5.89 14.19
CA GLY A 264 -39.88 5.13 13.70
C GLY A 264 -40.99 5.96 13.05
N SER A 265 -41.78 5.26 12.25
CA SER A 265 -43.18 5.60 11.97
C SER A 265 -44.01 4.33 12.13
N THR A 266 -44.91 4.41 13.09
CA THR A 266 -45.93 3.46 13.52
C THR A 266 -47.05 3.28 12.49
N THR A 267 -47.37 2.00 12.22
CA THR A 267 -48.70 1.35 11.96
C THR A 267 -49.57 1.79 10.75
N PRO A 268 -50.56 0.96 10.29
CA PRO A 268 -50.91 -0.40 10.70
C PRO A 268 -51.13 -1.44 9.59
N VAL A 269 -51.11 -2.68 10.06
CA VAL A 269 -51.67 -3.92 9.50
C VAL A 269 -53.03 -3.69 8.83
N GLU A 270 -53.19 -4.11 7.58
CA GLU A 270 -54.49 -4.34 6.97
C GLU A 270 -54.68 -5.84 6.74
N GLU A 271 -55.61 -6.38 7.52
CA GLU A 271 -56.10 -7.74 7.55
C GLU A 271 -57.09 -7.93 6.37
N LYS A 272 -56.83 -8.85 5.43
CA LYS A 272 -57.88 -9.36 4.54
C LYS A 272 -57.91 -10.88 4.55
N LYS A 273 -58.93 -11.39 5.23
CA LYS A 273 -59.36 -12.79 5.25
C LYS A 273 -60.72 -12.86 4.53
N LYS A 274 -60.86 -13.90 3.68
CA LYS A 274 -62.11 -14.46 3.08
C LYS A 274 -62.78 -13.59 1.99
N LYS A 275 -63.39 -14.11 0.92
CA LYS A 275 -64.03 -15.42 0.67
C LYS A 275 -64.47 -15.52 -0.82
N GLN A 276 -64.52 -16.76 -1.33
CA GLN A 276 -65.55 -17.37 -2.21
C GLN A 276 -65.70 -17.00 -3.71
N ASP A 277 -66.17 -18.05 -4.42
CA ASP A 277 -66.60 -18.21 -5.83
C ASP A 277 -65.43 -18.32 -6.83
N GLU A 278 -65.19 -19.41 -7.58
CA GLU A 278 -66.01 -20.47 -8.20
C GLU A 278 -65.31 -21.85 -8.14
#